data_AF-A0A4R4Z125-F1
#
_entry.id   AF-A0A4R4Z125-F1
#
_cell.length_a   1.000
_cell.length_b   1.000
_cell.length_c   1.000
_cell.angle_alpha   90.00
_cell.angle_beta   90.00
_cell.angle_gamma   90.00
#
_symmetry.space_group_name_H-M   'P 1'
#
loop_
_entity.id
_entity.type
_entity.pdbx_description
1 polymer ?
#
loop_
_entity_poly.entity_id
_entity_poly.type
_entity_poly.pdbx_seq_one_letter_code
_entity_poly.pdbx_strand_id
1 'polypeptide(L)'
;MLTRRLLAVVLACAVVGLPAAPAAADPPTHPGGPCLQDNQNVSRSSVAGYADVVNGLDRIARTSKGLVTVHKAGRSGEGRDLLYATVGRGPDVFWLHARIHGDELHSTESVLQVLDHLASGDPDARLIRERMTVIVIPMYNPDGAEANIRQSTTPNRIDLNRDWENFAQPESRAWYALWQQMRPRLALDLHHMGTAPVVEGTDELNQFQIGIRPIDPSRMTATQWRTAQQLSMVSVNALDGFGQTHVARYPDIDITNAVLSRMLLGGPGPDGSSPGFATQGAIFYEVRSVGQKSNGYLERLFTVPTMAVLNAVARGELAGTDVSGIDAIPRATQGTCGV
;
A
#
# COMPACT_ATOMS: atom_id res chain seq x y z
N MET A 1 8.11 51.74 80.06
CA MET A 1 6.78 52.36 80.28
C MET A 1 6.25 52.85 78.95
N LEU A 2 4.98 52.52 78.66
CA LEU A 2 4.14 52.98 77.54
C LEU A 2 4.49 52.53 76.10
N THR A 3 3.78 51.46 75.73
CA THR A 3 3.19 51.14 74.43
C THR A 3 2.85 52.34 73.54
N ARG A 4 3.35 52.33 72.29
CA ARG A 4 2.71 52.95 71.13
C ARG A 4 2.63 51.94 69.98
N ARG A 5 1.43 51.36 69.80
CA ARG A 5 1.08 50.57 68.61
C ARG A 5 0.87 51.54 67.45
N LEU A 6 1.71 51.47 66.43
CA LEU A 6 1.42 52.06 65.11
C LEU A 6 0.61 51.05 64.30
N LEU A 7 -0.62 51.42 63.98
CA LEU A 7 -1.43 50.74 62.97
C LEU A 7 -0.85 51.08 61.59
N ALA A 8 -0.23 50.11 60.92
CA ALA A 8 0.04 50.20 59.49
C ALA A 8 -1.17 49.64 58.74
N VAL A 9 -1.89 50.51 58.04
CA VAL A 9 -2.94 50.13 57.09
C VAL A 9 -2.25 49.51 55.87
N VAL A 10 -2.39 48.19 55.70
CA VAL A 10 -2.00 47.53 54.46
C VAL A 10 -3.18 47.67 53.48
N LEU A 11 -2.95 48.42 52.40
CA LEU A 11 -3.86 48.55 51.28
C LEU A 11 -3.89 47.20 50.54
N ALA A 12 -4.98 46.44 50.66
CA ALA A 12 -5.17 45.23 49.88
C ALA A 12 -5.52 45.61 48.44
N CYS A 13 -4.55 45.57 47.53
CA CYS A 13 -4.82 45.62 46.10
C CYS A 13 -5.52 44.32 45.69
N ALA A 14 -6.83 44.38 45.50
CA ALA A 14 -7.59 43.31 44.87
C ALA A 14 -7.13 43.19 43.41
N VAL A 15 -6.33 42.17 43.12
CA VAL A 15 -6.06 41.74 41.74
C VAL A 15 -7.36 41.12 41.25
N VAL A 16 -8.10 41.87 40.42
CA VAL A 16 -9.23 41.34 39.67
C VAL A 16 -8.67 40.32 38.69
N GLY A 17 -8.84 39.03 39.02
CA GLY A 17 -8.51 37.95 38.11
C GLY A 17 -9.34 38.09 36.84
N LEU A 18 -8.69 38.35 35.70
CA LEU A 18 -9.30 38.20 34.39
C LEU A 18 -9.83 36.77 34.27
N PRO A 19 -11.08 36.55 33.84
CA PRO A 19 -11.56 35.21 33.60
C PRO A 19 -10.69 34.60 32.49
N ALA A 20 -10.03 33.48 32.80
CA ALA A 20 -9.39 32.67 31.78
C ALA A 20 -10.47 32.29 30.77
N ALA A 21 -10.33 32.74 29.52
CA ALA A 21 -11.17 32.27 28.44
C ALA A 21 -11.10 30.73 28.43
N PRO A 22 -12.24 30.03 28.28
CA PRO A 22 -12.21 28.59 28.13
C PRO A 22 -11.30 28.29 26.94
N ALA A 23 -10.29 27.44 27.15
CA ALA A 23 -9.51 26.91 26.05
C ALA A 23 -10.51 26.29 25.07
N ALA A 24 -10.62 26.89 23.87
CA ALA A 24 -11.41 26.30 22.81
C ALA A 24 -10.84 24.90 22.59
N ALA A 25 -11.68 23.88 22.70
CA ALA A 25 -11.32 22.54 22.31
C ALA A 25 -10.84 22.60 20.85
N ASP A 26 -9.74 21.92 20.54
CA ASP A 26 -9.33 21.72 19.15
C ASP A 26 -10.55 21.23 18.35
N PRO A 27 -10.74 21.72 17.12
CA PRO A 27 -11.84 21.25 16.28
C PRO A 27 -11.80 19.72 16.19
N PRO A 28 -12.97 19.06 16.11
CA PRO A 28 -13.04 17.60 16.02
C PRO A 28 -12.11 17.12 14.91
N THR A 29 -11.28 16.13 15.23
CA THR A 29 -10.38 15.47 14.28
C THR A 29 -11.15 15.13 13.02
N HIS A 30 -10.78 15.72 11.87
CA HIS A 30 -11.37 15.38 10.59
C HIS A 30 -11.09 13.89 10.31
N PRO A 31 -12.14 13.08 10.04
CA PRO A 31 -11.98 11.73 9.54
C PRO A 31 -10.99 11.72 8.38
N GLY A 32 -9.91 10.95 8.51
CA GLY A 32 -8.91 10.84 7.47
C GLY A 32 -7.77 11.88 7.44
N GLY A 33 -7.62 12.70 8.50
CA GLY A 33 -6.53 13.66 8.61
C GLY A 33 -6.76 14.95 7.81
N PRO A 34 -5.91 15.98 8.00
CA PRO A 34 -6.11 17.26 7.35
C PRO A 34 -5.88 17.17 5.83
N CYS A 35 -6.68 17.90 5.05
CA CYS A 35 -6.45 18.09 3.62
C CYS A 35 -5.03 18.62 3.38
N LEU A 36 -4.34 18.06 2.37
CA LEU A 36 -3.04 18.57 1.93
C LEU A 36 -3.18 20.02 1.47
N GLN A 37 -2.27 20.89 1.92
CA GLN A 37 -2.18 22.27 1.45
C GLN A 37 -1.28 22.35 0.20
N ASP A 38 -1.56 23.26 -0.72
CA ASP A 38 -0.86 23.41 -2.03
C ASP A 38 0.68 23.55 -1.94
N ASN A 39 1.20 23.90 -0.75
CA ASN A 39 2.62 24.10 -0.47
C ASN A 39 3.15 23.18 0.64
N GLN A 40 2.41 22.16 1.05
CA GLN A 40 2.83 21.28 2.12
C GLN A 40 3.96 20.37 1.64
N ASN A 41 5.17 20.60 2.15
CA ASN A 41 6.31 19.75 1.85
C ASN A 41 6.13 18.38 2.53
N VAL A 42 6.09 17.31 1.74
CA VAL A 42 6.07 15.95 2.27
C VAL A 42 7.52 15.52 2.53
N SER A 43 7.97 15.51 3.79
CA SER A 43 9.29 14.98 4.18
C SER A 43 9.45 13.55 3.70
N ARG A 44 10.58 13.33 3.03
CA ARG A 44 11.01 12.05 2.46
C ARG A 44 12.02 11.34 3.37
N SER A 45 12.35 11.93 4.52
CA SER A 45 13.42 11.45 5.41
C SER A 45 13.14 10.08 6.04
N SER A 46 11.90 9.60 5.99
CA SER A 46 11.50 8.29 6.51
C SER A 46 11.17 7.27 5.41
N VAL A 47 11.42 7.60 4.13
CA VAL A 47 11.13 6.70 3.01
C VAL A 47 12.36 5.88 2.72
N ALA A 48 12.21 4.55 2.72
CA ALA A 48 13.26 3.58 2.51
C ALA A 48 13.93 3.77 1.14
N GLY A 49 15.25 3.95 1.13
CA GLY A 49 16.05 3.79 -0.07
C GLY A 49 16.30 2.31 -0.39
N TYR A 50 17.02 2.04 -1.48
CA TYR A 50 17.43 0.70 -1.85
C TYR A 50 18.28 0.04 -0.75
N ALA A 51 19.21 0.79 -0.15
CA ALA A 51 20.04 0.29 0.95
C ALA A 51 19.21 -0.12 2.18
N ASP A 52 18.13 0.61 2.48
CA ASP A 52 17.22 0.28 3.58
C ASP A 52 16.45 -1.01 3.30
N VAL A 53 16.04 -1.23 2.03
CA VAL A 53 15.41 -2.50 1.61
C VAL A 53 16.36 -3.67 1.77
N VAL A 54 17.61 -3.54 1.32
CA VAL A 54 18.64 -4.58 1.50
C VAL A 54 18.81 -4.90 2.99
N ASN A 55 19.01 -3.88 3.82
CA ASN A 55 19.17 -4.03 5.27
C ASN A 55 17.94 -4.67 5.94
N GLY A 56 16.74 -4.26 5.52
CA GLY A 56 15.48 -4.79 6.02
C GLY A 56 15.29 -6.26 5.69
N LEU A 57 15.55 -6.65 4.44
CA LEU A 57 15.50 -8.04 3.98
C LEU A 57 16.55 -8.91 4.68
N ASP A 58 17.79 -8.44 4.81
CA ASP A 58 18.87 -9.16 5.49
C ASP A 58 18.58 -9.35 6.98
N ARG A 59 18.00 -8.34 7.62
CA ARG A 59 17.53 -8.43 9.01
C ARG A 59 16.46 -9.51 9.11
N ILE A 60 15.40 -9.44 8.31
CA ILE A 60 14.27 -10.38 8.36
C ILE A 60 14.75 -11.80 8.09
N ALA A 61 15.52 -12.04 7.03
CA ALA A 61 16.04 -13.36 6.68
C ALA A 61 16.80 -13.99 7.84
N ARG A 62 17.72 -13.24 8.46
CA ARG A 62 18.53 -13.66 9.60
C ARG A 62 17.69 -13.94 10.85
N THR A 63 16.69 -13.10 11.17
CA THR A 63 15.87 -13.28 12.37
C THR A 63 14.75 -14.31 12.20
N SER A 64 14.37 -14.62 10.96
CA SER A 64 13.30 -15.58 10.64
C SER A 64 13.64 -17.04 10.93
N LYS A 65 14.91 -17.36 11.25
CA LYS A 65 15.39 -18.74 11.47
C LYS A 65 15.09 -19.67 10.28
N GLY A 66 15.22 -19.17 9.06
CA GLY A 66 15.01 -19.92 7.82
C GLY A 66 13.56 -19.96 7.32
N LEU A 67 12.64 -19.19 7.93
CA LEU A 67 11.27 -19.06 7.42
C LEU A 67 11.18 -18.15 6.20
N VAL A 68 12.13 -17.21 6.06
CA VAL A 68 12.23 -16.28 4.93
C VAL A 68 13.53 -16.51 4.18
N THR A 69 13.43 -16.62 2.86
CA THR A 69 14.59 -16.65 1.96
C THR A 69 14.53 -15.46 1.03
N VAL A 70 15.66 -14.75 0.90
CA VAL A 70 15.81 -13.62 -0.02
C VAL A 70 16.52 -14.09 -1.27
N HIS A 71 16.02 -13.65 -2.41
CA HIS A 71 16.46 -14.05 -3.74
C HIS A 71 16.64 -12.82 -4.62
N LYS A 72 17.20 -13.06 -5.80
CA LYS A 72 17.42 -12.05 -6.84
C LYS A 72 16.78 -12.53 -8.13
N ALA A 73 15.85 -11.74 -8.67
CA ALA A 73 15.21 -12.00 -9.96
C ALA A 73 16.08 -11.57 -11.16
N GLY A 74 16.96 -10.59 -10.95
CA GLY A 74 17.77 -9.99 -12.01
C GLY A 74 18.50 -8.75 -11.53
N ARG A 75 18.84 -7.86 -12.46
CA ARG A 75 19.40 -6.53 -12.16
C ARG A 75 18.60 -5.43 -12.86
N SER A 76 18.56 -4.27 -12.23
CA SER A 76 18.00 -3.04 -12.79
C SER A 76 18.89 -2.45 -13.89
N GLY A 77 18.42 -1.40 -14.56
CA GLY A 77 19.19 -0.67 -15.57
C GLY A 77 20.53 -0.10 -15.06
N GLU A 78 20.59 0.31 -13.81
CA GLU A 78 21.80 0.80 -13.13
C GLU A 78 22.55 -0.29 -12.34
N GLY A 79 22.14 -1.56 -12.49
CA GLY A 79 22.85 -2.71 -11.96
C GLY A 79 22.54 -3.07 -10.51
N ARG A 80 21.52 -2.46 -9.88
CA ARG A 80 21.03 -2.87 -8.55
C ARG A 80 20.35 -4.23 -8.65
N ASP A 81 20.48 -5.05 -7.62
CA ASP A 81 19.82 -6.36 -7.60
C ASP A 81 18.31 -6.21 -7.41
N LEU A 82 17.54 -6.93 -8.22
CA LEU A 82 16.09 -6.98 -8.12
C LEU A 82 15.70 -8.02 -7.08
N LEU A 83 15.53 -7.57 -5.84
CA LEU A 83 15.36 -8.43 -4.67
C LEU A 83 13.89 -8.77 -4.42
N TYR A 84 13.66 -10.04 -4.10
CA TYR A 84 12.37 -10.52 -3.60
C TYR A 84 12.59 -11.53 -2.48
N ALA A 85 11.60 -11.67 -1.60
CA ALA A 85 11.61 -12.66 -0.54
C ALA A 85 10.50 -13.69 -0.75
N THR A 86 10.76 -14.92 -0.34
CA THR A 86 9.75 -16.00 -0.28
C THR A 86 9.53 -16.41 1.16
N VAL A 87 8.27 -16.56 1.55
CA VAL A 87 7.87 -17.04 2.88
C VAL A 87 6.71 -18.02 2.76
N GLY A 88 6.78 -19.13 3.50
CA GLY A 88 5.84 -20.23 3.38
C GLY A 88 6.22 -21.26 2.32
N ARG A 89 5.48 -22.38 2.30
CA ARG A 89 5.73 -23.54 1.41
C ARG A 89 4.43 -24.18 0.90
N GLY A 90 3.30 -23.52 1.12
CA GLY A 90 2.01 -24.05 0.71
C GLY A 90 1.77 -23.87 -0.79
N PRO A 91 0.80 -24.62 -1.36
CA PRO A 91 0.58 -24.68 -2.80
C PRO A 91 -0.01 -23.39 -3.39
N ASP A 92 -0.68 -22.56 -2.59
CA ASP A 92 -1.25 -21.30 -3.06
C ASP A 92 -0.18 -20.21 -3.14
N VAL A 93 0.21 -19.83 -4.36
CA VAL A 93 1.21 -18.79 -4.58
C VAL A 93 0.55 -17.41 -4.64
N PHE A 94 0.99 -16.49 -3.78
CA PHE A 94 0.52 -15.11 -3.71
C PHE A 94 1.64 -14.13 -4.03
N TRP A 95 1.42 -13.27 -5.03
CA TRP A 95 2.35 -12.22 -5.44
C TRP A 95 2.01 -10.90 -4.76
N LEU A 96 2.93 -10.36 -3.98
CA LEU A 96 2.80 -9.07 -3.32
C LEU A 96 3.97 -8.18 -3.72
N HIS A 97 3.69 -7.06 -4.39
CA HIS A 97 4.74 -6.12 -4.74
C HIS A 97 4.40 -4.69 -4.41
N ALA A 98 5.45 -3.90 -4.24
CA ALA A 98 5.39 -2.50 -3.93
C ALA A 98 6.33 -1.72 -4.85
N ARG A 99 6.00 -0.43 -5.04
CA ARG A 99 6.89 0.59 -5.58
C ARG A 99 7.45 0.25 -6.97
N ILE A 100 6.54 -0.15 -7.86
CA ILE A 100 6.79 -0.20 -9.31
C ILE A 100 7.04 1.19 -9.89
N HIS A 101 6.43 2.20 -9.28
CA HIS A 101 6.77 3.59 -9.49
C HIS A 101 7.66 4.07 -8.35
N GLY A 102 8.82 4.66 -8.67
CA GLY A 102 9.86 4.94 -7.68
C GLY A 102 9.54 6.07 -6.70
N ASP A 103 8.68 7.01 -7.11
CA ASP A 103 8.22 8.16 -6.32
C ASP A 103 7.00 7.86 -5.43
N GLU A 104 6.55 6.61 -5.40
CA GLU A 104 5.44 6.15 -4.56
C GLU A 104 5.97 5.71 -3.18
N LEU A 105 5.53 6.40 -2.13
CA LEU A 105 6.07 6.25 -0.78
C LEU A 105 5.27 5.22 0.04
N HIS A 106 5.83 4.74 1.16
CA HIS A 106 5.19 3.91 2.18
C HIS A 106 4.84 2.46 1.81
N SER A 107 4.68 2.13 0.53
CA SER A 107 4.34 0.76 0.11
C SER A 107 5.48 -0.24 0.38
N THR A 108 6.75 0.17 0.20
CA THR A 108 7.94 -0.63 0.50
C THR A 108 8.02 -1.02 1.99
N GLU A 109 7.83 -0.06 2.87
CA GLU A 109 7.85 -0.22 4.32
C GLU A 109 6.72 -1.14 4.77
N SER A 110 5.54 -0.98 4.16
CA SER A 110 4.35 -1.79 4.44
C SER A 110 4.57 -3.26 4.10
N VAL A 111 5.13 -3.57 2.92
CA VAL A 111 5.38 -4.98 2.56
C VAL A 111 6.53 -5.59 3.37
N LEU A 112 7.51 -4.79 3.82
CA LEU A 112 8.52 -5.26 4.78
C LEU A 112 7.90 -5.57 6.15
N GLN A 113 6.93 -4.79 6.62
CA GLN A 113 6.17 -5.09 7.84
C GLN A 113 5.32 -6.36 7.69
N VAL A 114 4.65 -6.55 6.57
CA VAL A 114 3.92 -7.80 6.26
C VAL A 114 4.87 -8.98 6.28
N LEU A 115 6.03 -8.88 5.61
CA LEU A 115 7.03 -9.95 5.59
C LEU A 115 7.58 -10.28 6.99
N ASP A 116 7.85 -9.27 7.81
CA ASP A 116 8.30 -9.44 9.20
C ASP A 116 7.25 -10.17 10.04
N HIS A 117 5.97 -9.78 9.91
CA HIS A 117 4.87 -10.50 10.55
C HIS A 117 4.75 -11.94 10.05
N LEU A 118 4.86 -12.17 8.74
CA LEU A 118 4.86 -13.51 8.14
C LEU A 118 6.07 -14.35 8.58
N ALA A 119 7.15 -13.74 9.07
CA ALA A 119 8.30 -14.44 9.65
C ALA A 119 8.13 -14.78 11.14
N SER A 120 7.05 -14.31 11.77
CA SER A 120 6.85 -14.42 13.22
C SER A 120 6.27 -15.78 13.65
N GLY A 121 6.18 -15.96 14.98
CA GLY A 121 5.52 -17.09 15.62
C GLY A 121 4.01 -16.95 15.74
N ASP A 122 3.40 -15.93 15.14
CA ASP A 122 1.96 -15.71 15.18
C ASP A 122 1.18 -16.91 14.56
N PRO A 123 0.06 -17.36 15.17
CA PRO A 123 -0.74 -18.46 14.62
C PRO A 123 -1.24 -18.24 13.18
N ASP A 124 -1.66 -17.01 12.84
CA ASP A 124 -2.12 -16.67 11.50
C ASP A 124 -0.96 -16.66 10.51
N ALA A 125 0.18 -16.10 10.90
CA ALA A 125 1.40 -16.17 10.10
C ALA A 125 1.84 -17.62 9.83
N ARG A 126 1.75 -18.52 10.83
CA ARG A 126 2.01 -19.95 10.63
C ARG A 126 1.04 -20.58 9.64
N LEU A 127 -0.25 -20.33 9.79
CA LEU A 127 -1.27 -20.86 8.88
C LEU A 127 -1.04 -20.38 7.44
N ILE A 128 -0.75 -19.09 7.25
CA ILE A 128 -0.39 -18.54 5.95
C ILE A 128 0.82 -19.27 5.37
N ARG A 129 1.90 -19.47 6.15
CA ARG A 129 3.10 -20.17 5.68
C ARG A 129 2.86 -21.65 5.33
N GLU A 130 1.91 -22.31 6.00
CA GLU A 130 1.55 -23.70 5.73
C GLU A 130 0.70 -23.84 4.46
N ARG A 131 -0.18 -22.87 4.21
CA ARG A 131 -1.17 -22.90 3.12
C ARG A 131 -0.70 -22.21 1.85
N MET A 132 0.21 -21.27 1.98
CA MET A 132 0.63 -20.38 0.89
C MET A 132 2.14 -20.32 0.75
N THR A 133 2.58 -19.93 -0.44
CA THR A 133 3.91 -19.39 -0.71
C THR A 133 3.73 -17.93 -1.10
N VAL A 134 4.16 -17.00 -0.25
CA VAL A 134 4.04 -15.58 -0.51
C VAL A 134 5.35 -15.05 -1.09
N ILE A 135 5.27 -14.45 -2.27
CA ILE A 135 6.36 -13.77 -2.96
C ILE A 135 6.25 -12.29 -2.66
N VAL A 136 7.21 -11.73 -1.94
CA VAL A 136 7.22 -10.32 -1.53
C VAL A 136 8.30 -9.59 -2.30
N ILE A 137 7.93 -8.54 -3.03
CA ILE A 137 8.84 -7.67 -3.79
C ILE A 137 8.78 -6.27 -3.17
N PRO A 138 9.72 -5.91 -2.28
CA PRO A 138 9.65 -4.65 -1.55
C PRO A 138 9.85 -3.40 -2.41
N MET A 139 10.63 -3.51 -3.48
CA MET A 139 10.99 -2.41 -4.34
C MET A 139 11.14 -2.92 -5.76
N TYR A 140 10.08 -2.77 -6.55
CA TYR A 140 10.03 -3.28 -7.91
C TYR A 140 10.89 -2.44 -8.87
N ASN A 141 10.96 -1.11 -8.68
CA ASN A 141 11.77 -0.17 -9.45
C ASN A 141 12.84 0.52 -8.57
N PRO A 142 13.97 -0.15 -8.26
CA PRO A 142 14.97 0.40 -7.35
C PRO A 142 15.70 1.62 -7.92
N ASP A 143 15.89 1.71 -9.24
CA ASP A 143 16.55 2.86 -9.86
C ASP A 143 15.65 4.09 -9.82
N GLY A 144 14.37 3.93 -10.19
CA GLY A 144 13.38 5.00 -10.07
C GLY A 144 13.18 5.43 -8.61
N ALA A 145 13.27 4.51 -7.65
CA ALA A 145 13.15 4.82 -6.22
C ALA A 145 14.29 5.71 -5.71
N GLU A 146 15.53 5.39 -6.07
CA GLU A 146 16.72 6.18 -5.73
C GLU A 146 16.71 7.56 -6.41
N ALA A 147 16.25 7.61 -7.66
CA ALA A 147 16.09 8.86 -8.40
C ALA A 147 14.80 9.63 -8.02
N ASN A 148 13.90 9.03 -7.25
CA ASN A 148 12.57 9.54 -6.92
C ASN A 148 11.78 10.02 -8.13
N ILE A 149 11.63 9.11 -9.09
CA ILE A 149 10.81 9.30 -10.27
C ILE A 149 9.90 8.08 -10.43
N ARG A 150 8.73 8.31 -11.02
CA ARG A 150 7.78 7.25 -11.37
C ARG A 150 8.40 6.19 -12.27
N GLN A 151 9.13 6.63 -13.29
CA GLN A 151 9.57 5.77 -14.39
C GLN A 151 10.98 5.19 -14.17
N SER A 152 11.51 4.49 -15.17
CA SER A 152 12.91 4.10 -15.18
C SER A 152 13.86 5.29 -15.33
N THR A 153 15.12 5.10 -14.93
CA THR A 153 16.14 6.15 -15.01
C THR A 153 16.73 6.33 -16.41
N THR A 154 16.34 5.49 -17.37
CA THR A 154 16.76 5.62 -18.78
C THR A 154 16.24 6.92 -19.41
N PRO A 155 16.88 7.42 -20.49
CA PRO A 155 16.45 8.67 -21.15
C PRO A 155 14.98 8.68 -21.60
N ASN A 156 14.43 7.52 -21.95
CA ASN A 156 13.06 7.39 -22.42
C ASN A 156 12.00 7.40 -21.29
N ARG A 157 12.42 7.39 -20.01
CA ARG A 157 11.52 7.41 -18.84
C ARG A 157 10.35 6.44 -18.99
N ILE A 158 10.65 5.15 -19.11
CA ILE A 158 9.64 4.12 -19.35
C ILE A 158 8.90 3.82 -18.04
N ASP A 159 7.56 3.93 -18.06
CA ASP A 159 6.71 3.47 -16.97
C ASP A 159 6.71 1.93 -16.97
N LEU A 160 7.30 1.32 -15.93
CA LEU A 160 7.41 -0.13 -15.82
C LEU A 160 6.04 -0.81 -15.74
N ASN A 161 5.02 -0.11 -15.26
CA ASN A 161 3.64 -0.58 -15.26
C ASN A 161 2.95 -0.39 -16.62
N ARG A 162 3.69 -0.11 -17.69
CA ARG A 162 3.24 -0.15 -19.09
C ARG A 162 4.16 -0.98 -19.98
N ASP A 163 5.18 -1.62 -19.40
CA ASP A 163 6.27 -2.26 -20.12
C ASP A 163 6.18 -3.79 -20.17
N TRP A 164 5.04 -4.38 -19.74
CA TRP A 164 4.76 -5.83 -19.84
C TRP A 164 4.20 -6.26 -21.22
N GLU A 165 4.41 -5.43 -22.22
CA GLU A 165 4.13 -5.70 -23.63
C GLU A 165 5.41 -5.61 -24.48
N ASN A 166 6.18 -4.53 -24.29
CA ASN A 166 7.41 -4.29 -25.04
C ASN A 166 8.66 -4.87 -24.37
N PHE A 167 8.63 -5.01 -23.03
CA PHE A 167 9.76 -5.47 -22.23
C PHE A 167 11.04 -4.69 -22.53
N ALA A 168 10.93 -3.37 -22.66
CA ALA A 168 12.05 -2.50 -22.99
C ALA A 168 13.04 -2.40 -21.82
N GLN A 169 12.60 -2.63 -20.58
CA GLN A 169 13.42 -2.51 -19.38
C GLN A 169 13.83 -3.89 -18.82
N PRO A 170 15.07 -4.03 -18.31
CA PRO A 170 15.55 -5.28 -17.73
C PRO A 170 14.72 -5.72 -16.51
N GLU A 171 14.17 -4.77 -15.75
CA GLU A 171 13.26 -5.01 -14.63
C GLU A 171 12.01 -5.76 -15.10
N SER A 172 11.34 -5.26 -16.14
CA SER A 172 10.14 -5.90 -16.70
C SER A 172 10.40 -7.33 -17.14
N ARG A 173 11.56 -7.59 -17.76
CA ARG A 173 11.96 -8.95 -18.18
C ARG A 173 12.19 -9.87 -16.99
N ALA A 174 12.92 -9.40 -15.97
CA ALA A 174 13.23 -10.17 -14.78
C ALA A 174 11.95 -10.51 -13.99
N TRP A 175 11.07 -9.54 -13.79
CA TRP A 175 9.82 -9.74 -13.06
C TRP A 175 8.83 -10.62 -13.81
N TYR A 176 8.77 -10.52 -15.14
CA TYR A 176 7.98 -11.44 -15.95
C TYR A 176 8.49 -12.89 -15.85
N ALA A 177 9.80 -13.09 -15.95
CA ALA A 177 10.40 -14.43 -15.79
C ALA A 177 10.09 -15.01 -14.41
N LEU A 178 10.19 -14.19 -13.35
CA LEU A 178 9.79 -14.61 -12.00
C LEU A 178 8.30 -14.95 -11.91
N TRP A 179 7.42 -14.11 -12.47
CA TRP A 179 5.98 -14.39 -12.49
C TRP A 179 5.68 -15.71 -13.21
N GLN A 180 6.32 -15.94 -14.36
CA GLN A 180 6.17 -17.16 -15.13
C GLN A 180 6.65 -18.40 -14.35
N GLN A 181 7.76 -18.28 -13.63
CA GLN A 181 8.31 -19.35 -12.80
C GLN A 181 7.43 -19.64 -11.58
N MET A 182 6.98 -18.60 -10.87
CA MET A 182 6.26 -18.75 -9.60
C MET A 182 4.77 -19.07 -9.78
N ARG A 183 4.20 -18.76 -10.95
CA ARG A 183 2.79 -19.03 -11.31
C ARG A 183 1.78 -18.59 -10.24
N PRO A 184 1.81 -17.33 -9.78
CA PRO A 184 0.94 -16.88 -8.70
C PRO A 184 -0.54 -16.97 -9.08
N ARG A 185 -1.33 -17.58 -8.20
CA ARG A 185 -2.79 -17.62 -8.33
C ARG A 185 -3.40 -16.25 -8.08
N LEU A 186 -2.86 -15.52 -7.10
CA LEU A 186 -3.33 -14.21 -6.68
C LEU A 186 -2.20 -13.19 -6.71
N ALA A 187 -2.50 -11.94 -7.06
CA ALA A 187 -1.55 -10.84 -7.08
C ALA A 187 -2.13 -9.56 -6.45
N LEU A 188 -1.26 -8.83 -5.75
CA LEU A 188 -1.54 -7.54 -5.15
C LEU A 188 -0.40 -6.57 -5.47
N ASP A 189 -0.75 -5.40 -6.00
CA ASP A 189 0.15 -4.28 -6.26
C ASP A 189 -0.19 -3.11 -5.32
N LEU A 190 0.83 -2.51 -4.71
CA LEU A 190 0.68 -1.43 -3.75
C LEU A 190 1.21 -0.11 -4.33
N HIS A 191 0.27 0.75 -4.71
CA HIS A 191 0.52 2.09 -5.24
C HIS A 191 0.26 3.19 -4.23
N HIS A 192 0.90 4.33 -4.45
CA HIS A 192 0.67 5.55 -3.70
C HIS A 192 0.68 6.77 -4.64
N MET A 193 -0.15 7.80 -4.44
CA MET A 193 0.09 9.11 -5.09
C MET A 193 0.02 10.27 -4.12
N GLY A 194 0.76 11.34 -4.47
CA GLY A 194 0.76 12.59 -3.73
C GLY A 194 -0.47 13.49 -3.99
N THR A 195 -1.19 13.32 -5.10
CA THR A 195 -2.41 14.08 -5.41
C THR A 195 -3.64 13.46 -4.74
N ALA A 196 -4.44 14.30 -4.09
CA ALA A 196 -5.56 13.91 -3.25
C ALA A 196 -6.92 14.14 -3.94
N PRO A 197 -7.53 13.13 -4.58
CA PRO A 197 -8.94 13.18 -4.98
C PRO A 197 -9.86 13.15 -3.74
N VAL A 198 -11.13 13.49 -3.92
CA VAL A 198 -12.18 13.36 -2.90
C VAL A 198 -13.02 12.10 -3.13
N VAL A 199 -13.80 11.68 -2.13
CA VAL A 199 -14.80 10.62 -2.31
C VAL A 199 -16.02 11.19 -3.04
N GLU A 200 -16.52 10.47 -4.05
CA GLU A 200 -17.65 10.90 -4.87
C GLU A 200 -18.85 11.30 -4.01
N GLY A 201 -19.34 12.53 -4.23
CA GLY A 201 -20.47 13.09 -3.48
C GLY A 201 -20.12 13.67 -2.11
N THR A 202 -18.84 13.83 -1.78
CA THR A 202 -18.34 14.42 -0.52
C THR A 202 -17.17 15.37 -0.77
N ASP A 203 -16.83 16.18 0.24
CA ASP A 203 -15.60 17.00 0.26
C ASP A 203 -14.49 16.32 1.09
N GLU A 204 -14.67 15.03 1.37
CA GLU A 204 -13.79 14.24 2.22
C GLU A 204 -12.59 13.70 1.43
N LEU A 205 -11.42 13.72 2.06
CA LEU A 205 -10.20 13.18 1.50
C LEU A 205 -10.35 11.69 1.24
N ASN A 206 -10.13 11.26 0.00
CA ASN A 206 -10.07 9.85 -0.35
C ASN A 206 -8.67 9.32 -0.05
N GLN A 207 -8.56 8.45 0.95
CA GLN A 207 -7.26 8.03 1.47
C GLN A 207 -6.81 6.67 0.93
N PHE A 208 -7.78 5.83 0.57
CA PHE A 208 -7.56 4.48 0.10
C PHE A 208 -8.49 4.18 -1.06
N GLN A 209 -7.90 3.88 -2.21
CA GLN A 209 -8.62 3.43 -3.38
C GLN A 209 -8.33 1.96 -3.63
N ILE A 210 -9.38 1.22 -3.97
CA ILE A 210 -9.27 -0.17 -4.38
C ILE A 210 -9.45 -0.32 -5.89
N GLY A 211 -8.42 -0.82 -6.53
CA GLY A 211 -8.37 -1.15 -7.94
C GLY A 211 -8.90 -2.54 -8.22
N ILE A 212 -10.23 -2.67 -8.31
CA ILE A 212 -10.94 -3.96 -8.49
C ILE A 212 -10.72 -4.51 -9.91
N ARG A 213 -10.53 -3.63 -10.89
CA ARG A 213 -10.51 -3.99 -12.33
C ARG A 213 -9.36 -3.32 -13.08
N PRO A 214 -8.13 -3.87 -13.05
CA PRO A 214 -7.03 -3.31 -13.84
C PRO A 214 -7.29 -3.39 -15.37
N ILE A 215 -8.22 -4.24 -15.80
CA ILE A 215 -8.78 -4.35 -17.16
C ILE A 215 -10.31 -4.35 -17.13
N ASP A 216 -10.93 -4.10 -18.28
CA ASP A 216 -12.39 -4.21 -18.39
C ASP A 216 -12.89 -5.63 -18.03
N PRO A 217 -13.99 -5.79 -17.25
CA PRO A 217 -14.51 -7.11 -16.86
C PRO A 217 -14.85 -8.03 -18.04
N SER A 218 -15.16 -7.48 -19.23
CA SER A 218 -15.38 -8.28 -20.45
C SER A 218 -14.14 -9.06 -20.92
N ARG A 219 -12.95 -8.67 -20.45
CA ARG A 219 -11.68 -9.36 -20.71
C ARG A 219 -11.30 -10.38 -19.64
N MET A 220 -12.08 -10.46 -18.56
CA MET A 220 -11.87 -11.40 -17.47
C MET A 220 -12.77 -12.63 -17.62
N THR A 221 -12.30 -13.78 -17.15
CA THR A 221 -13.19 -14.91 -16.88
C THR A 221 -14.13 -14.58 -15.72
N ALA A 222 -15.28 -15.25 -15.64
CA ALA A 222 -16.20 -15.10 -14.51
C ALA A 222 -15.51 -15.38 -13.16
N THR A 223 -14.61 -16.37 -13.13
CA THR A 223 -13.81 -16.70 -11.95
C THR A 223 -12.86 -15.56 -11.58
N GLN A 224 -12.19 -14.94 -12.57
CA GLN A 224 -11.30 -13.81 -12.32
C GLN A 224 -12.04 -12.61 -11.77
N TRP A 225 -13.16 -12.26 -12.40
CA TRP A 225 -13.98 -11.16 -11.93
C TRP A 225 -14.48 -11.41 -10.50
N ARG A 226 -15.02 -12.60 -10.22
CA ARG A 226 -15.49 -12.94 -8.88
C ARG A 226 -14.36 -12.92 -7.85
N THR A 227 -13.19 -13.42 -8.20
CA THR A 227 -12.02 -13.42 -7.30
C THR A 227 -11.59 -11.99 -6.98
N ALA A 228 -11.54 -11.09 -7.97
CA ALA A 228 -11.22 -9.69 -7.75
C ALA A 228 -12.24 -9.00 -6.83
N GLN A 229 -13.53 -9.28 -7.00
CA GLN A 229 -14.58 -8.79 -6.11
C GLN A 229 -14.38 -9.27 -4.66
N GLN A 230 -14.07 -10.55 -4.46
CA GLN A 230 -13.83 -11.14 -3.14
C GLN A 230 -12.60 -10.54 -2.46
N LEU A 231 -11.47 -10.44 -3.18
CA LEU A 231 -10.27 -9.78 -2.67
C LEU A 231 -10.59 -8.34 -2.23
N SER A 232 -11.42 -7.66 -3.01
CA SER A 232 -11.77 -6.26 -2.75
C SER A 232 -12.61 -6.11 -1.49
N MET A 233 -13.63 -6.95 -1.33
CA MET A 233 -14.49 -6.88 -0.16
C MET A 233 -13.81 -7.34 1.12
N VAL A 234 -12.92 -8.33 1.07
CA VAL A 234 -12.06 -8.67 2.22
C VAL A 234 -11.23 -7.45 2.64
N SER A 235 -10.69 -6.71 1.68
CA SER A 235 -9.87 -5.52 1.93
C SER A 235 -10.71 -4.39 2.54
N VAL A 236 -11.88 -4.10 1.98
CA VAL A 236 -12.80 -3.04 2.44
C VAL A 236 -13.29 -3.34 3.86
N ASN A 237 -13.80 -4.56 4.10
CA ASN A 237 -14.30 -4.95 5.41
C ASN A 237 -13.21 -4.88 6.51
N ALA A 238 -11.95 -5.14 6.15
CA ALA A 238 -10.83 -5.02 7.07
C ALA A 238 -10.52 -3.56 7.45
N LEU A 239 -10.71 -2.63 6.50
CA LEU A 239 -10.50 -1.20 6.74
C LEU A 239 -11.65 -0.56 7.53
N ASP A 240 -12.89 -1.01 7.33
CA ASP A 240 -14.05 -0.55 8.12
C ASP A 240 -13.84 -0.75 9.63
N GLY A 241 -13.15 -1.82 10.02
CA GLY A 241 -12.82 -2.13 11.42
C GLY A 241 -11.54 -1.46 11.94
N PHE A 242 -10.74 -0.82 11.08
CA PHE A 242 -9.41 -0.30 11.43
C PHE A 242 -9.43 1.15 11.94
N GLY A 243 -10.37 1.96 11.46
CA GLY A 243 -10.52 3.36 11.83
C GLY A 243 -11.26 4.15 10.75
N GLN A 244 -11.42 5.46 10.95
CA GLN A 244 -12.06 6.33 9.96
C GLN A 244 -11.17 6.45 8.70
N THR A 245 -11.43 5.58 7.73
CA THR A 245 -10.82 5.56 6.40
C THR A 245 -11.89 5.78 5.36
N HIS A 246 -11.73 6.77 4.48
CA HIS A 246 -12.62 6.89 3.32
C HIS A 246 -12.11 6.01 2.19
N VAL A 247 -12.77 4.86 2.05
CA VAL A 247 -12.51 3.87 1.00
C VAL A 247 -13.33 4.20 -0.23
N ALA A 248 -12.68 4.20 -1.39
CA ALA A 248 -13.35 4.35 -2.68
C ALA A 248 -12.87 3.32 -3.70
N ARG A 249 -13.68 3.08 -4.73
CA ARG A 249 -13.22 2.38 -5.93
C ARG A 249 -12.34 3.29 -6.76
N TYR A 250 -11.23 2.75 -7.22
CA TYR A 250 -10.43 3.41 -8.25
C TYR A 250 -11.30 3.60 -9.51
N PRO A 251 -11.14 4.70 -10.26
CA PRO A 251 -11.90 4.93 -11.48
C PRO A 251 -11.81 3.75 -12.45
N ASP A 252 -12.90 3.58 -13.20
CA ASP A 252 -13.03 2.59 -14.24
C ASP A 252 -11.96 2.75 -15.33
N ILE A 253 -11.06 1.77 -15.45
CA ILE A 253 -9.95 1.77 -16.43
C ILE A 253 -9.89 0.43 -17.20
N ASP A 254 -9.36 0.47 -18.44
CA ASP A 254 -9.04 -0.72 -19.25
C ASP A 254 -7.58 -0.62 -19.74
N ILE A 255 -6.63 -0.95 -18.85
CA ILE A 255 -5.19 -0.82 -19.15
C ILE A 255 -4.61 -2.20 -19.39
N THR A 256 -4.71 -2.70 -20.62
CA THR A 256 -4.31 -4.07 -20.96
C THR A 256 -2.81 -4.34 -20.85
N ASN A 257 -1.97 -3.30 -20.88
CA ASN A 257 -0.51 -3.41 -20.81
C ASN A 257 0.09 -3.21 -19.41
N ALA A 258 -0.74 -3.02 -18.38
CA ALA A 258 -0.27 -2.97 -17.00
C ALA A 258 0.13 -4.35 -16.46
N VAL A 259 0.98 -4.40 -15.43
CA VAL A 259 1.53 -5.65 -14.89
C VAL A 259 0.41 -6.61 -14.50
N LEU A 260 -0.48 -6.20 -13.59
CA LEU A 260 -1.58 -7.05 -13.13
C LEU A 260 -2.53 -7.44 -14.26
N SER A 261 -2.76 -6.53 -15.21
CA SER A 261 -3.58 -6.79 -16.41
C SER A 261 -2.99 -7.90 -17.26
N ARG A 262 -1.68 -7.84 -17.51
CA ARG A 262 -0.96 -8.83 -18.29
C ARG A 262 -0.90 -10.18 -17.56
N MET A 263 -0.81 -10.18 -16.23
CA MET A 263 -0.93 -11.39 -15.42
C MET A 263 -2.31 -12.06 -15.55
N LEU A 264 -3.39 -11.27 -15.48
CA LEU A 264 -4.77 -11.76 -15.65
C LEU A 264 -5.04 -12.25 -17.07
N LEU A 265 -4.46 -11.62 -18.09
CA LEU A 265 -4.65 -11.99 -19.48
C LEU A 265 -3.79 -13.19 -19.91
N GLY A 266 -2.87 -13.67 -19.06
CA GLY A 266 -1.87 -14.67 -19.47
C GLY A 266 -0.98 -14.14 -20.60
N GLY A 267 -0.59 -12.87 -20.51
CA GLY A 267 0.06 -12.15 -21.58
C GLY A 267 1.38 -12.80 -22.05
N PRO A 268 1.66 -12.84 -23.37
CA PRO A 268 2.90 -13.40 -23.88
C PRO A 268 4.14 -12.68 -23.36
N GLY A 269 5.25 -13.41 -23.32
CA GLY A 269 6.55 -12.92 -22.88
C GLY A 269 7.30 -12.13 -23.96
N PRO A 270 8.54 -11.70 -23.67
CA PRO A 270 9.32 -10.84 -24.55
C PRO A 270 9.60 -11.42 -25.95
N ASP A 271 9.57 -12.74 -26.10
CA ASP A 271 9.77 -13.48 -27.34
C ASP A 271 8.45 -13.92 -28.00
N GLY A 272 7.31 -13.47 -27.47
CA GLY A 272 5.98 -13.87 -27.91
C GLY A 272 5.52 -15.22 -27.36
N SER A 273 6.32 -15.90 -26.53
CA SER A 273 5.94 -17.19 -25.95
C SER A 273 4.76 -17.06 -24.99
N SER A 274 3.88 -18.06 -25.00
CA SER A 274 2.80 -18.14 -24.02
C SER A 274 3.35 -18.54 -22.65
N PRO A 275 2.92 -17.89 -21.55
CA PRO A 275 3.32 -18.29 -20.19
C PRO A 275 2.72 -19.62 -19.74
N GLY A 276 1.70 -20.14 -20.45
CA GLY A 276 1.03 -21.39 -20.08
C GLY A 276 0.19 -21.31 -18.79
N PHE A 277 -0.17 -20.09 -18.34
CA PHE A 277 -1.17 -19.82 -17.31
C PHE A 277 -1.60 -18.35 -17.33
N ALA A 278 -2.63 -18.05 -16.56
CA ALA A 278 -3.00 -16.70 -16.17
C ALA A 278 -3.25 -16.66 -14.66
N THR A 279 -2.97 -15.52 -14.03
CA THR A 279 -3.32 -15.28 -12.63
C THR A 279 -4.84 -15.24 -12.49
N GLN A 280 -5.36 -15.86 -11.42
CA GLN A 280 -6.80 -15.99 -11.20
C GLN A 280 -7.41 -14.76 -10.54
N GLY A 281 -6.66 -14.00 -9.75
CA GLY A 281 -7.17 -12.78 -9.13
C GLY A 281 -6.07 -11.75 -8.95
N ALA A 282 -6.31 -10.52 -9.35
CA ALA A 282 -5.37 -9.43 -9.15
C ALA A 282 -6.13 -8.14 -8.86
N ILE A 283 -5.71 -7.44 -7.82
CA ILE A 283 -6.20 -6.10 -7.47
C ILE A 283 -5.00 -5.22 -7.10
N PHE A 284 -5.20 -3.91 -7.06
CA PHE A 284 -4.20 -2.99 -6.54
C PHE A 284 -4.80 -2.11 -5.45
N TYR A 285 -3.95 -1.70 -4.52
CA TYR A 285 -4.27 -0.65 -3.56
C TYR A 285 -3.59 0.63 -3.98
N GLU A 286 -4.24 1.74 -3.67
CA GLU A 286 -3.78 3.05 -4.04
C GLU A 286 -4.02 4.00 -2.86
N VAL A 287 -2.95 4.30 -2.12
CA VAL A 287 -3.00 5.15 -0.92
C VAL A 287 -2.65 6.59 -1.26
N ARG A 288 -3.31 7.55 -0.62
CA ARG A 288 -3.06 8.99 -0.82
C ARG A 288 -2.37 9.59 0.40
N SER A 289 -1.41 10.48 0.16
CA SER A 289 -0.78 11.27 1.23
C SER A 289 -1.83 12.04 2.02
N VAL A 290 -1.83 11.89 3.36
CA VAL A 290 -2.70 12.65 4.28
C VAL A 290 -1.86 13.46 5.26
N GLY A 291 -1.08 14.38 4.72
CA GLY A 291 -0.16 15.23 5.47
C GLY A 291 0.98 14.48 6.18
N GLN A 292 1.87 15.26 6.80
CA GLN A 292 3.17 14.79 7.32
C GLN A 292 3.14 13.94 8.61
N LYS A 293 2.04 13.97 9.37
CA LYS A 293 1.96 13.29 10.68
C LYS A 293 1.32 11.89 10.60
N SER A 294 1.24 11.30 9.41
CA SER A 294 0.39 10.14 9.14
C SER A 294 1.12 8.94 8.53
N ASN A 295 2.45 8.92 8.45
CA ASN A 295 3.19 7.85 7.75
C ASN A 295 2.84 6.44 8.26
N GLY A 296 2.85 6.22 9.58
CA GLY A 296 2.46 4.93 10.16
C GLY A 296 0.97 4.59 9.95
N TYR A 297 0.10 5.59 9.74
CA TYR A 297 -1.29 5.36 9.34
C TYR A 297 -1.39 4.97 7.87
N LEU A 298 -0.69 5.66 6.96
CA LEU A 298 -0.63 5.34 5.54
C LEU A 298 -0.08 3.93 5.30
N GLU A 299 0.96 3.54 6.03
CA GLU A 299 1.49 2.18 5.98
C GLU A 299 0.44 1.15 6.42
N ARG A 300 -0.33 1.46 7.47
CA ARG A 300 -1.40 0.56 7.92
C ARG A 300 -2.55 0.42 6.92
N LEU A 301 -2.82 1.45 6.12
CA LEU A 301 -3.78 1.35 5.02
C LEU A 301 -3.35 0.31 3.97
N PHE A 302 -2.07 -0.02 3.87
CA PHE A 302 -1.60 -1.16 3.08
C PHE A 302 -1.58 -2.46 3.89
N THR A 303 -0.99 -2.46 5.10
CA THR A 303 -0.72 -3.70 5.83
C THR A 303 -2.00 -4.40 6.29
N VAL A 304 -3.00 -3.65 6.78
CA VAL A 304 -4.24 -4.20 7.34
C VAL A 304 -5.04 -4.99 6.28
N PRO A 305 -5.42 -4.40 5.14
CA PRO A 305 -6.15 -5.15 4.12
C PRO A 305 -5.32 -6.26 3.48
N THR A 306 -3.99 -6.07 3.34
CA THR A 306 -3.09 -7.13 2.84
C THR A 306 -3.11 -8.36 3.76
N MET A 307 -2.98 -8.17 5.08
CA MET A 307 -3.03 -9.26 6.06
C MET A 307 -4.39 -9.93 6.10
N ALA A 308 -5.48 -9.17 5.97
CA ALA A 308 -6.84 -9.73 5.89
C ALA A 308 -7.00 -10.63 4.66
N VAL A 309 -6.51 -10.21 3.49
CA VAL A 309 -6.52 -11.03 2.26
C VAL A 309 -5.71 -12.32 2.46
N LEU A 310 -4.48 -12.23 2.97
CA LEU A 310 -3.65 -13.41 3.22
C LEU A 310 -4.33 -14.39 4.19
N ASN A 311 -4.94 -13.89 5.27
CA ASN A 311 -5.68 -14.69 6.23
C ASN A 311 -6.91 -15.36 5.59
N ALA A 312 -7.73 -14.61 4.86
CA ALA A 312 -8.92 -15.14 4.20
C ALA A 312 -8.57 -16.24 3.19
N VAL A 313 -7.44 -16.10 2.48
CA VAL A 313 -6.95 -17.14 1.57
C VAL A 313 -6.47 -18.36 2.35
N ALA A 314 -5.61 -18.17 3.36
CA ALA A 314 -5.05 -19.27 4.14
C ALA A 314 -6.13 -20.08 4.90
N ARG A 315 -7.21 -19.43 5.33
CA ARG A 315 -8.36 -20.08 5.97
C ARG A 315 -9.36 -20.70 4.99
N GLY A 316 -9.21 -20.46 3.68
CA GLY A 316 -10.15 -20.92 2.67
C GLY A 316 -11.48 -20.15 2.65
N GLU A 317 -11.51 -18.96 3.24
CA GLU A 317 -12.71 -18.12 3.43
C GLU A 317 -12.96 -17.18 2.24
N LEU A 318 -11.94 -16.91 1.40
CA LEU A 318 -12.06 -15.98 0.27
C LEU A 318 -13.25 -16.31 -0.66
N ALA A 319 -13.44 -17.60 -0.97
CA ALA A 319 -14.52 -18.04 -1.85
C ALA A 319 -15.93 -17.75 -1.29
N GLY A 320 -16.07 -17.70 0.04
CA GLY A 320 -17.32 -17.41 0.73
C GLY A 320 -17.57 -15.92 0.99
N THR A 321 -16.66 -15.03 0.59
CA THR A 321 -16.81 -13.59 0.84
C THR A 321 -18.03 -13.04 0.10
N ASP A 322 -18.89 -12.35 0.86
CA ASP A 322 -20.01 -11.59 0.30
C ASP A 322 -19.48 -10.40 -0.50
N VAL A 323 -20.01 -10.24 -1.72
CA VAL A 323 -19.64 -9.12 -2.60
C VAL A 323 -20.82 -8.25 -3.01
N SER A 324 -21.99 -8.46 -2.40
CA SER A 324 -23.18 -7.66 -2.66
C SER A 324 -22.94 -6.15 -2.44
N GLY A 325 -22.06 -5.79 -1.50
CA GLY A 325 -21.71 -4.41 -1.19
C GLY A 325 -20.73 -3.74 -2.17
N ILE A 326 -20.17 -4.45 -3.15
CA ILE A 326 -19.08 -3.90 -3.98
C ILE A 326 -19.50 -2.68 -4.80
N ASP A 327 -20.75 -2.67 -5.27
CA ASP A 327 -21.29 -1.56 -6.06
C ASP A 327 -21.73 -0.37 -5.21
N ALA A 328 -21.90 -0.58 -3.91
CA ALA A 328 -22.17 0.48 -2.94
C ALA A 328 -20.92 1.26 -2.53
N ILE A 329 -19.71 0.74 -2.81
CA ILE A 329 -18.47 1.48 -2.56
C ILE A 329 -18.42 2.69 -3.50
N PRO A 330 -18.32 3.92 -2.97
CA PRO A 330 -18.30 5.14 -3.78
C PRO A 330 -17.06 5.17 -4.69
N ARG A 331 -17.10 5.95 -5.76
CA ARG A 331 -15.92 6.15 -6.62
C ARG A 331 -15.05 7.29 -6.08
N ALA A 332 -13.83 7.34 -6.58
CA ALA A 332 -13.00 8.53 -6.44
C ALA A 332 -13.35 9.58 -7.49
N THR A 333 -13.44 10.86 -7.10
CA THR A 333 -13.62 11.98 -8.03
C THR A 333 -12.50 13.01 -7.86
N GLN A 334 -12.14 13.68 -8.95
CA GLN A 334 -11.27 14.86 -8.88
C GLN A 334 -12.03 15.97 -8.14
N GLY A 335 -11.41 16.53 -7.12
CA GLY A 335 -12.00 17.58 -6.29
C GLY A 335 -11.00 18.07 -5.26
N THR A 336 -11.27 19.22 -4.66
CA THR A 336 -10.44 19.79 -3.60
C THR A 336 -11.05 19.40 -2.26
N CYS A 337 -10.27 18.73 -1.42
CA CYS A 337 -10.70 18.35 -0.07
C CYS A 337 -11.04 19.59 0.77
N GLY A 338 -12.17 19.54 1.48
CA GLY A 338 -12.59 20.57 2.44
C GLY A 338 -13.11 21.88 1.84
N VAL A 339 -13.55 21.87 0.57
CA VAL A 339 -14.13 23.03 -0.13
C VAL A 339 -15.63 22.89 -0.24
#